data_AF-A0A843CI75-F1
#
_entry.id   AF-A0A843CI75-F1
#
_cell.length_a   1.000
_cell.length_b   1.000
_cell.length_c   1.000
_cell.angle_alpha   90.00
_cell.angle_beta   90.00
_cell.angle_gamma   90.00
#
_symmetry.space_group_name_H-M   'P 1'
#
loop_
_entity.id
_entity.type
_entity.pdbx_description
1 polymer ?
#
loop_
_entity_poly.entity_id
_entity_poly.type
_entity_poly.pdbx_seq_one_letter_code
_entity_poly.pdbx_strand_id
1 'polypeptide(L)'
;MLVTAFLTLAALGPVAADSVSRDSDSTPGASVPTTGTKLSMYRGFNLGSCSFNDPNIAPGATSFPANTPFFVRHGWVDFPSTPVQNQAQAAFQRPTTDFELYIDHVEQHSLPDFYVQKGVHFKLFVINFPNGMTGTHLFQGWWFIDGYLVGGTPNTQVIQLACNLQITFN
;
A
#
# COMPACT_ATOMS: atom_id res chain seq x y z
N MET A 1 -51.79 -14.84 29.74
CA MET A 1 -51.43 -15.60 28.53
C MET A 1 -50.22 -14.88 27.94
N LEU A 2 -49.02 -15.32 28.32
CA LEU A 2 -47.75 -14.62 28.08
C LEU A 2 -46.96 -15.40 27.02
N VAL A 3 -46.62 -14.74 25.93
CA VAL A 3 -45.86 -15.30 24.80
C VAL A 3 -44.37 -15.17 25.11
N THR A 4 -43.63 -16.28 25.06
CA THR A 4 -42.16 -16.27 25.15
C THR A 4 -41.61 -16.82 23.84
N ALA A 5 -41.07 -15.93 23.00
CA ALA A 5 -40.36 -16.29 21.79
C ALA A 5 -38.89 -16.53 22.13
N PHE A 6 -38.39 -17.74 21.83
CA PHE A 6 -36.96 -18.06 21.88
C PHE A 6 -36.30 -17.57 20.59
N LEU A 7 -35.43 -16.54 20.70
CA LEU A 7 -34.49 -16.17 19.64
C LEU A 7 -33.24 -17.06 19.76
N THR A 8 -32.94 -17.86 18.74
CA THR A 8 -31.70 -18.63 18.66
C THR A 8 -30.65 -17.78 17.97
N LEU A 9 -29.58 -17.42 18.70
CA LEU A 9 -28.43 -16.69 18.19
C LEU A 9 -27.46 -17.70 17.53
N ALA A 10 -27.41 -17.73 16.21
CA ALA A 10 -26.41 -18.53 15.49
C ALA A 10 -25.05 -17.81 15.57
N ALA A 11 -24.10 -18.43 16.27
CA ALA A 11 -22.72 -17.97 16.33
C ALA A 11 -22.05 -18.18 14.95
N LEU A 12 -21.67 -17.09 14.29
CA LEU A 12 -20.77 -17.11 13.15
C LEU A 12 -19.37 -17.45 13.67
N GLY A 13 -18.86 -18.64 13.31
CA GLY A 13 -17.48 -19.02 13.56
C GLY A 13 -16.51 -18.16 12.74
N PRO A 14 -15.24 -18.03 13.19
CA PRO A 14 -14.25 -17.26 12.46
C PRO A 14 -13.99 -17.88 11.10
N VAL A 15 -14.10 -17.07 10.04
CA VAL A 15 -13.70 -17.43 8.68
C VAL A 15 -12.18 -17.61 8.71
N ALA A 16 -11.72 -18.81 8.38
CA ALA A 16 -10.30 -19.09 8.18
C ALA A 16 -9.77 -18.16 7.07
N ALA A 17 -8.84 -17.28 7.42
CA ALA A 17 -8.06 -16.55 6.43
C ALA A 17 -7.21 -17.58 5.69
N ASP A 18 -7.46 -17.74 4.39
CA ASP A 18 -6.58 -18.50 3.50
C ASP A 18 -5.18 -17.88 3.58
N SER A 19 -4.30 -18.55 4.31
CA SER A 19 -2.87 -18.23 4.32
C SER A 19 -2.31 -18.66 2.96
N VAL A 20 -2.28 -17.73 2.01
CA VAL A 20 -1.47 -17.88 0.80
C VAL A 20 -0.02 -18.01 1.26
N SER A 21 0.47 -19.24 1.28
CA SER A 21 1.88 -19.59 1.41
C SER A 21 2.63 -18.94 0.25
N ARG A 22 3.19 -17.73 0.48
CA ARG A 22 4.12 -17.12 -0.47
C ARG A 22 5.49 -17.75 -0.24
N ASP A 23 5.78 -18.74 -1.08
CA ASP A 23 7.11 -19.33 -1.20
C ASP A 23 8.17 -18.23 -1.32
N SER A 24 9.22 -18.37 -0.52
CA SER A 24 10.41 -17.52 -0.47
C SER A 24 11.37 -17.80 -1.64
N ASP A 25 10.87 -18.28 -2.78
CA ASP A 25 11.69 -18.50 -3.96
C ASP A 25 11.89 -17.17 -4.70
N SER A 26 13.15 -16.75 -4.79
CA SER A 26 13.61 -15.46 -5.29
C SER A 26 13.56 -15.37 -6.82
N THR A 27 12.46 -15.76 -7.44
CA THR A 27 12.17 -15.33 -8.82
C THR A 27 11.76 -13.87 -8.77
N PRO A 28 12.34 -12.96 -9.58
CA PRO A 28 11.75 -11.63 -9.76
C PRO A 28 10.29 -11.84 -10.13
N GLY A 29 9.36 -11.40 -9.27
CA GLY A 29 7.95 -11.40 -9.62
C GLY A 29 7.81 -10.68 -10.96
N ALA A 30 6.98 -11.22 -11.86
CA ALA A 30 6.72 -10.55 -13.13
C ALA A 30 6.28 -9.11 -12.81
N SER A 31 7.09 -8.13 -13.21
CA SER A 31 6.77 -6.72 -12.98
C SER A 31 5.42 -6.43 -13.64
N VAL A 32 4.51 -5.81 -12.90
CA VAL A 32 3.21 -5.40 -13.44
C VAL A 32 3.47 -4.52 -14.68
N PRO A 33 2.89 -4.83 -15.85
CA PRO A 33 3.03 -3.95 -17.01
C PRO A 33 2.54 -2.55 -16.67
N THR A 34 3.36 -1.54 -16.97
CA THR A 34 3.05 -0.14 -16.72
C THR A 34 2.96 0.63 -18.03
N THR A 35 2.17 1.70 -18.04
CA THR A 35 2.05 2.58 -19.22
C THR A 35 1.99 4.03 -18.78
N GLY A 36 2.76 4.87 -19.47
CA GLY A 36 2.78 6.31 -19.25
C GLY A 36 3.63 6.76 -18.06
N THR A 37 3.30 7.93 -17.52
CA THR A 37 4.08 8.61 -16.47
C THR A 37 3.95 7.88 -15.12
N LYS A 38 5.04 7.82 -14.34
CA LYS A 38 5.05 7.17 -13.01
C LYS A 38 4.76 8.17 -11.91
N LEU A 39 3.66 7.98 -11.19
CA LEU A 39 3.39 8.69 -9.94
C LEU A 39 3.81 7.81 -8.76
N SER A 40 4.81 8.24 -7.99
CA SER A 40 5.32 7.47 -6.84
C SER A 40 4.73 7.94 -5.52
N MET A 41 4.01 7.10 -4.79
CA MET A 41 3.49 7.41 -3.45
C MET A 41 4.07 6.44 -2.41
N TYR A 42 5.22 6.79 -1.83
CA TYR A 42 5.92 5.90 -0.89
C TYR A 42 5.99 6.46 0.51
N ARG A 43 6.04 5.55 1.49
CA ARG A 43 6.54 5.84 2.82
C ARG A 43 7.95 5.26 2.97
N GLY A 44 8.88 6.07 3.49
CA GLY A 44 10.14 5.58 4.03
C GLY A 44 10.39 6.12 5.44
N PHE A 45 11.21 5.42 6.22
CA PHE A 45 11.47 5.77 7.63
C PHE A 45 12.12 7.15 7.84
N ASN A 46 12.57 7.83 6.77
CA ASN A 46 13.06 9.22 6.80
C ASN A 46 12.34 10.17 5.82
N LEU A 47 11.27 9.69 5.16
CA LEU A 47 10.46 10.50 4.26
C LEU A 47 9.19 10.90 5.02
N GLY A 48 9.32 11.88 5.90
CA GLY A 48 8.22 12.38 6.76
C GLY A 48 7.10 13.11 6.02
N SER A 49 7.05 13.03 4.69
CA SER A 49 6.01 13.65 3.87
C SER A 49 5.60 12.73 2.72
N CYS A 50 4.30 12.64 2.50
CA CYS A 50 3.77 12.09 1.26
C CYS A 50 3.93 13.13 0.17
N SER A 51 4.70 12.79 -0.85
CA SER A 51 4.86 13.57 -2.07
C SER A 51 4.91 12.60 -3.23
N PHE A 52 4.35 12.99 -4.36
CA PHE A 52 4.65 12.31 -5.61
C PHE A 52 6.07 12.66 -6.03
N ASN A 53 6.95 11.66 -5.97
CA ASN A 53 8.34 11.77 -6.41
C ASN A 53 8.48 11.09 -7.77
N ASP A 54 8.27 11.83 -8.85
CA ASP A 54 8.74 11.45 -10.19
C ASP A 54 10.08 12.16 -10.44
N PRO A 55 11.17 11.44 -10.79
CA PRO A 55 12.45 12.10 -11.12
C PRO A 55 12.37 13.07 -12.30
N ASN A 56 11.33 12.98 -13.13
CA ASN A 56 11.11 13.86 -14.29
C ASN A 56 10.13 15.01 -14.00
N ILE A 57 9.62 15.11 -12.76
CA ILE A 57 8.64 16.11 -12.37
C ILE A 57 9.17 16.85 -11.15
N ALA A 58 8.91 18.15 -11.08
CA ALA A 58 9.30 18.94 -9.92
C ALA A 58 8.76 18.28 -8.63
N PRO A 59 9.59 18.13 -7.58
CA PRO A 59 9.12 17.63 -6.29
C PRO A 59 7.89 18.41 -5.83
N GLY A 60 6.80 17.71 -5.52
CA GLY A 60 5.54 18.34 -5.10
C GLY A 60 4.65 18.84 -6.23
N ALA A 61 4.86 18.43 -7.48
CA ALA A 61 3.91 18.74 -8.54
C ALA A 61 2.52 18.16 -8.26
N THR A 62 1.51 19.02 -8.40
CA THR A 62 0.09 18.69 -8.22
C THR A 62 -0.70 18.82 -9.51
N SER A 63 -0.04 19.00 -10.66
CA SER A 63 -0.68 19.18 -11.97
C SER A 63 -0.02 18.28 -13.02
N PHE A 64 -0.84 17.56 -13.79
CA PHE A 64 -0.40 16.63 -14.82
C PHE A 64 -1.27 16.77 -16.07
N PRO A 65 -0.80 16.34 -17.27
CA PRO A 65 -1.60 16.39 -18.47
C PRO A 65 -2.90 15.55 -18.38
N ALA A 66 -4.03 16.15 -18.73
CA ALA A 66 -5.31 15.46 -18.87
C ALA A 66 -5.26 14.32 -19.92
N ASN A 67 -6.06 13.28 -19.70
CA ASN A 67 -6.23 12.13 -20.64
C ASN A 67 -4.92 11.45 -21.07
N THR A 68 -3.85 11.61 -20.29
CA THR A 68 -2.55 11.01 -20.57
C THR A 68 -2.38 9.76 -19.70
N PRO A 69 -2.00 8.61 -20.29
CA PRO A 69 -1.76 7.40 -19.51
C PRO A 69 -0.76 7.64 -18.38
N PHE A 70 -1.02 7.07 -17.21
CA PHE A 70 -0.09 7.06 -16.09
C PHE A 70 -0.31 5.82 -15.22
N PHE A 71 0.59 5.59 -14.28
CA PHE A 71 0.42 4.59 -13.23
C PHE A 71 0.87 5.13 -11.89
N VAL A 72 0.21 4.67 -10.82
CA VAL A 72 0.64 4.95 -9.45
C VAL A 72 1.40 3.74 -8.95
N ARG A 73 2.66 3.94 -8.56
CA ARG A 73 3.45 2.97 -7.82
C ARG A 73 3.54 3.43 -6.37
N HIS A 74 3.12 2.60 -5.45
CA HIS A 74 2.91 3.02 -4.06
C HIS A 74 3.26 1.91 -3.07
N GLY A 75 3.25 2.26 -1.77
CA GLY A 75 3.52 1.34 -0.68
C GLY A 75 4.78 1.69 0.10
N TRP A 76 5.52 0.66 0.49
CA TRP A 76 6.60 0.75 1.47
C TRP A 76 8.00 0.65 0.85
N VAL A 77 8.85 1.61 1.21
CA VAL A 77 10.28 1.62 0.90
C VAL A 77 11.06 1.86 2.19
N ASP A 78 11.68 0.83 2.74
CA ASP A 78 12.49 0.95 3.96
C ASP A 78 13.98 0.66 3.72
N PHE A 79 14.82 1.57 4.22
CA PHE A 79 16.27 1.53 4.16
C PHE A 79 16.83 1.31 5.57
N PRO A 80 16.81 0.06 6.06
CA PRO A 80 17.25 -0.21 7.40
C PRO A 80 18.75 0.12 7.55
N SER A 81 19.08 0.90 8.59
CA SER A 81 20.45 1.36 8.87
C SER A 81 21.39 0.25 9.34
N THR A 82 20.85 -0.92 9.67
CA THR A 82 21.59 -2.13 10.01
C THR A 82 21.00 -3.31 9.24
N PRO A 83 21.80 -4.32 8.86
CA PRO A 83 21.26 -5.55 8.27
C PRO A 83 20.19 -6.10 9.21
N VAL A 84 18.94 -6.06 8.75
CA VAL A 84 17.79 -6.37 9.59
C VAL A 84 17.89 -7.82 10.02
N GLN A 85 17.73 -8.07 11.32
CA GLN A 85 17.58 -9.41 11.85
C GLN A 85 16.39 -10.09 11.15
N ASN A 86 16.52 -11.37 10.77
CA ASN A 86 15.50 -12.13 10.02
C ASN A 86 14.05 -11.90 10.49
N GLN A 87 13.84 -11.63 11.79
CA GLN A 87 12.52 -11.36 12.37
C GLN A 87 11.87 -10.04 11.92
N ALA A 88 12.61 -8.94 11.83
CA ALA A 88 12.03 -7.66 11.39
C ALA A 88 11.80 -7.64 9.88
N GLN A 89 12.63 -8.33 9.09
CA GLN A 89 12.32 -8.59 7.69
C GLN A 89 11.04 -9.44 7.55
N ALA A 90 10.91 -10.51 8.33
CA ALA A 90 9.70 -11.32 8.33
C ALA A 90 8.46 -10.49 8.74
N ALA A 91 8.56 -9.64 9.76
CA ALA A 91 7.46 -8.78 10.20
C ALA A 91 7.04 -7.77 9.12
N PHE A 92 8.01 -7.21 8.37
CA PHE A 92 7.73 -6.29 7.26
C PHE A 92 7.01 -6.99 6.08
N GLN A 93 7.27 -8.28 5.88
CA GLN A 93 6.64 -9.07 4.81
C GLN A 93 5.22 -9.54 5.16
N ARG A 94 4.78 -9.43 6.42
CA ARG A 94 3.45 -9.86 6.85
C ARG A 94 2.32 -9.05 6.19
N PRO A 95 1.09 -9.61 6.14
CA PRO A 95 -0.10 -8.87 5.70
C PRO A 95 -0.40 -7.63 6.54
N THR A 96 0.06 -7.56 7.79
CA THR A 96 -0.13 -6.45 8.74
C THR A 96 0.73 -5.22 8.45
N THR A 97 1.79 -5.36 7.65
CA THR A 97 2.48 -4.22 7.06
C THR A 97 1.87 -4.00 5.68
N ASP A 98 1.02 -3.02 5.48
CA ASP A 98 0.25 -2.88 4.23
C ASP A 98 0.07 -1.44 3.79
N PHE A 99 -0.52 -1.26 2.61
CA PHE A 99 -0.87 0.04 2.08
C PHE A 99 -2.20 0.02 1.35
N GLU A 100 -3.05 1.01 1.66
CA GLU A 100 -4.31 1.25 0.96
C GLU A 100 -4.24 2.57 0.19
N LEU A 101 -4.65 2.52 -1.08
CA LEU A 101 -4.83 3.70 -1.93
C LEU A 101 -6.31 3.99 -2.08
N TYR A 102 -6.71 5.24 -1.88
CA TYR A 102 -8.03 5.74 -2.25
C TYR A 102 -7.89 6.87 -3.25
N ILE A 103 -8.81 6.94 -4.21
CA ILE A 103 -8.97 8.08 -5.10
C ILE A 103 -10.42 8.52 -4.97
N ASP A 104 -10.62 9.78 -4.59
CA ASP A 104 -11.94 10.36 -4.31
C ASP A 104 -12.78 9.50 -3.35
N HIS A 105 -12.13 9.04 -2.28
CA HIS A 105 -12.71 8.15 -1.25
C HIS A 105 -13.07 6.74 -1.71
N VAL A 106 -12.69 6.34 -2.93
CA VAL A 106 -12.87 4.99 -3.45
C VAL A 106 -11.57 4.21 -3.37
N GLU A 107 -11.57 3.08 -2.67
CA GLU A 107 -10.42 2.19 -2.57
C GLU A 107 -10.01 1.66 -3.95
N GLN A 108 -8.71 1.68 -4.22
CA GLN A 108 -8.12 1.29 -5.49
C GLN A 108 -7.41 -0.05 -5.35
N HIS A 109 -7.95 -1.08 -5.98
CA HIS A 109 -7.34 -2.41 -5.96
C HIS A 109 -6.06 -2.44 -6.81
N SER A 110 -4.92 -2.54 -6.13
CA SER A 110 -3.59 -2.44 -6.75
C SER A 110 -2.93 -3.81 -6.85
N LEU A 111 -2.15 -4.02 -7.91
CA LEU A 111 -1.43 -5.27 -8.12
C LEU A 111 -0.10 -5.23 -7.34
N PRO A 112 0.27 -6.29 -6.61
CA PRO A 112 1.55 -6.34 -5.94
C PRO A 112 2.73 -6.26 -6.93
N ASP A 113 3.72 -5.45 -6.58
CA ASP A 113 4.92 -5.23 -7.38
C ASP A 113 6.16 -5.48 -6.52
N PHE A 114 6.52 -6.77 -6.41
CA PHE A 114 7.60 -7.23 -5.56
C PHE A 114 8.93 -7.22 -6.30
N TYR A 115 9.94 -6.60 -5.69
CA TYR A 115 11.33 -6.81 -6.06
C TYR A 115 12.19 -6.89 -4.81
N VAL A 116 13.13 -7.82 -4.82
CA VAL A 116 14.07 -8.03 -3.71
C VAL A 116 15.36 -7.31 -4.07
N GLN A 117 15.72 -6.28 -3.31
CA GLN A 117 17.02 -5.65 -3.37
C GLN A 117 17.74 -5.88 -2.04
N LYS A 118 19.02 -6.28 -2.08
CA LYS A 118 19.80 -6.45 -0.86
C LYS A 118 19.86 -5.14 -0.07
N GLY A 119 19.50 -5.19 1.21
CA GLY A 119 19.58 -4.05 2.13
C GLY A 119 18.44 -3.04 2.02
N VAL A 120 17.39 -3.34 1.25
CA VAL A 120 16.19 -2.48 1.15
C VAL A 120 14.94 -3.36 1.21
N HIS A 121 13.98 -2.98 2.04
CA HIS A 121 12.70 -3.67 2.09
C HIS A 121 11.68 -2.93 1.24
N PHE A 122 11.12 -3.65 0.28
CA PHE A 122 10.07 -3.15 -0.60
C PHE A 122 8.80 -3.97 -0.41
N LYS A 123 7.69 -3.26 -0.22
CA LYS A 123 6.35 -3.82 -0.37
C LYS A 123 5.55 -2.82 -1.19
N LEU A 124 5.70 -2.92 -2.51
CA LEU A 124 5.10 -1.99 -3.44
C LEU A 124 3.92 -2.63 -4.17
N PHE A 125 3.09 -1.75 -4.69
CA PHE A 125 1.95 -2.09 -5.50
C PHE A 125 1.83 -1.08 -6.64
N VAL A 126 1.15 -1.49 -7.70
CA VAL A 126 0.95 -0.70 -8.91
C VAL A 126 -0.52 -0.72 -9.29
N ILE A 127 -1.03 0.45 -9.69
CA ILE A 127 -2.31 0.59 -10.39
C ILE A 127 -2.10 1.43 -11.65
N ASN A 128 -2.70 1.01 -12.75
CA ASN A 128 -2.59 1.67 -14.06
C ASN A 128 -3.85 2.47 -14.39
N PHE A 129 -3.66 3.63 -15.01
CA PHE A 129 -4.70 4.48 -15.57
C PHE A 129 -4.41 4.65 -17.07
N PRO A 130 -4.73 3.64 -17.91
CA PRO A 130 -4.33 3.62 -19.31
C PRO A 130 -4.98 4.73 -20.15
N ASN A 131 -6.10 5.29 -19.69
CA ASN A 131 -6.77 6.41 -20.34
C ASN A 131 -6.50 7.75 -19.63
N GLY A 132 -5.64 7.76 -18.62
CA GLY A 132 -5.42 8.91 -17.75
C GLY A 132 -6.63 9.30 -16.89
N MET A 133 -6.60 10.53 -16.40
CA MET A 133 -7.67 11.17 -15.62
C MET A 133 -7.85 12.62 -16.09
N THR A 134 -8.90 13.28 -15.63
CA THR A 134 -9.21 14.69 -15.94
C THR A 134 -9.82 15.39 -14.73
N GLY A 135 -9.44 16.64 -14.49
CA GLY A 135 -9.95 17.41 -13.35
C GLY A 135 -9.15 17.16 -12.08
N THR A 136 -9.67 17.64 -10.95
CA THR A 136 -9.00 17.52 -9.65
C THR A 136 -9.51 16.30 -8.89
N HIS A 137 -8.57 15.47 -8.43
CA HIS A 137 -8.81 14.25 -7.69
C HIS A 137 -8.05 14.26 -6.36
N LEU A 138 -8.65 13.65 -5.34
CA LEU A 138 -8.03 13.44 -4.04
C LEU A 138 -7.42 12.04 -3.98
N PHE A 139 -6.10 11.96 -3.96
CA PHE A 139 -5.36 10.73 -3.71
C PHE A 139 -5.11 10.60 -2.21
N GLN A 140 -5.50 9.48 -1.62
CA GLN A 140 -5.28 9.21 -0.21
C GLN A 140 -4.50 7.92 -0.02
N GLY A 141 -3.47 7.96 0.81
CA GLY A 141 -2.65 6.78 1.09
C GLY A 141 -2.62 6.50 2.58
N TRP A 142 -2.82 5.24 2.95
CA TRP A 142 -2.84 4.78 4.33
C TRP A 142 -1.79 3.68 4.48
N TRP A 143 -0.76 3.97 5.27
CA TRP A 143 0.32 3.05 5.53
C TRP A 143 0.14 2.39 6.88
N PHE A 144 0.12 1.08 6.85
CA PHE A 144 0.04 0.25 8.03
C PHE A 144 1.32 -0.54 8.22
N ILE A 145 1.74 -0.71 9.48
CA ILE A 145 2.94 -1.44 9.84
C ILE A 145 2.61 -2.50 10.88
N ASP A 146 3.29 -3.65 10.82
CA ASP A 146 3.19 -4.66 11.86
C ASP A 146 3.61 -4.09 13.21
N GLY A 147 2.79 -4.32 14.24
CA GLY A 147 3.01 -3.84 15.59
C GLY A 147 4.40 -4.19 16.14
N TYR A 148 4.96 -5.36 15.79
CA TYR A 148 6.33 -5.74 16.21
C TYR A 148 7.37 -4.70 15.79
N LEU A 149 7.24 -4.11 14.60
CA LEU A 149 8.19 -3.15 14.05
C LEU A 149 8.15 -1.79 14.75
N VAL A 150 7.11 -1.54 15.56
CA VAL A 150 6.94 -0.31 16.35
C VAL A 150 6.91 -0.58 17.86
N GLY A 151 7.42 -1.75 18.29
CA GLY A 151 7.49 -2.13 19.71
C GLY A 151 6.15 -2.57 20.33
N GLY A 152 5.13 -2.79 19.51
CA GLY A 152 3.84 -3.32 19.90
C GLY A 152 3.71 -4.84 19.72
N THR A 153 2.47 -5.32 19.69
CA THR A 153 2.15 -6.74 19.53
C THR A 153 2.43 -7.21 18.10
N PRO A 154 3.14 -8.33 17.89
CA PRO A 154 3.29 -8.92 16.56
C PRO A 154 1.94 -9.27 15.91
N ASN A 155 1.85 -9.18 14.58
CA ASN A 155 0.64 -9.47 13.81
C ASN A 155 -0.55 -8.55 14.14
N THR A 156 -0.30 -7.35 14.65
CA THR A 156 -1.32 -6.29 14.71
C THR A 156 -1.02 -5.23 13.65
N GLN A 157 -2.06 -4.73 13.01
CA GLN A 157 -1.94 -3.65 12.05
C GLN A 157 -1.97 -2.31 12.80
N VAL A 158 -0.93 -1.51 12.66
CA VAL A 158 -0.83 -0.18 13.27
C VAL A 158 -0.77 0.87 12.17
N ILE A 159 -1.68 1.85 12.19
CA ILE A 159 -1.61 2.98 11.26
C ILE A 159 -0.36 3.79 11.57
N GLN A 160 0.48 3.98 10.57
CA GLN A 160 1.70 4.74 10.70
C GLN A 160 1.53 6.14 10.10
N LEU A 161 0.92 6.22 8.92
CA LEU A 161 0.75 7.46 8.19
C LEU A 161 -0.53 7.41 7.38
N ALA A 162 -1.28 8.52 7.41
CA ALA A 162 -2.35 8.80 6.47
C ALA A 162 -2.00 10.08 5.72
N CYS A 163 -2.21 10.09 4.42
CA CYS A 163 -1.90 11.24 3.58
C CYS A 163 -3.00 11.52 2.58
N ASN A 164 -3.14 12.80 2.25
CA ASN A 164 -4.09 13.33 1.29
C ASN A 164 -3.33 14.24 0.31
N LEU A 165 -3.45 13.98 -0.99
CA LEU A 165 -2.82 14.74 -2.06
C LEU A 165 -3.90 15.13 -3.07
N GLN A 166 -4.13 16.43 -3.25
CA GLN A 166 -4.96 16.92 -4.35
C GLN A 166 -4.12 17.03 -5.62
N ILE A 167 -4.56 16.36 -6.67
CA ILE A 167 -3.89 16.29 -7.96
C ILE A 167 -4.86 16.74 -9.05
N THR A 168 -4.42 17.64 -9.91
CA THR A 168 -5.20 18.15 -11.03
C THR A 168 -4.65 17.61 -12.35
N PHE A 169 -5.54 17.13 -13.21
CA PHE A 169 -5.22 16.69 -14.56
C PHE A 169 -5.84 17.67 -15.56
N ASN A 170 -5.02 18.47 -16.25
CA ASN A 170 -5.45 19.59 -17.12
C ASN A 170 -4.70 19.67 -18.45
#